data_AF-A0A7R9DAC6-F1
#
_entry.id   AF-A0A7R9DAC6-F1
#
_cell.length_a   1.000
_cell.length_b   1.000
_cell.length_c   1.000
_cell.angle_alpha   90.00
_cell.angle_beta   90.00
_cell.angle_gamma   90.00
#
_symmetry.space_group_name_H-M   'P 1'
#
loop_
_entity.id
_entity.type
_entity.pdbx_description
1 polymer ?
#
loop_
_entity_poly.entity_id
_entity_poly.type
_entity_poly.pdbx_seq_one_letter_code
_entity_poly.pdbx_strand_id
1 'polypeptide(L)'
;TGLGHKEIKVLCPPEVDVACHNSINSSTISGPEHIVIQFVEDLKKKDIFARAVNVSNIAYHSRYIKPAAPRLLRYLKQVHRFVHRGY
;
A
#
# COMPACT_ATOMS: atom_id res chain seq x y z
N THR A 1 1.78 19.82 -6.28
CA THR A 1 0.77 19.07 -5.48
C THR A 1 0.99 17.57 -5.67
N GLY A 2 0.27 16.71 -4.95
CA GLY A 2 0.29 15.26 -5.20
C GLY A 2 -0.61 14.85 -6.37
N LEU A 3 -0.70 13.54 -6.64
CA LEU A 3 -1.54 12.95 -7.69
C LEU A 3 -2.69 12.12 -7.11
N GLY A 4 -3.84 12.18 -7.77
CA GLY A 4 -4.98 11.31 -7.49
C GLY A 4 -4.84 9.93 -8.10
N HIS A 5 -5.78 9.02 -7.76
CA HIS A 5 -5.73 7.61 -8.17
C HIS A 5 -5.61 7.43 -9.69
N LYS A 6 -6.47 8.12 -10.46
CA LYS A 6 -6.53 7.96 -11.92
C LYS A 6 -5.20 8.34 -12.60
N GLU A 7 -4.56 9.39 -12.09
CA GLU A 7 -3.31 9.91 -12.62
C GLU A 7 -2.13 9.04 -12.22
N ILE A 8 -2.01 8.69 -10.94
CA ILE A 8 -0.87 7.89 -10.47
C ILE A 8 -0.90 6.46 -11.01
N LYS A 9 -2.09 5.88 -11.21
CA LYS A 9 -2.24 4.48 -11.67
C LYS A 9 -1.56 4.23 -13.02
N VAL A 10 -1.60 5.19 -13.94
CA VAL A 10 -0.97 5.03 -15.27
C VAL A 10 0.53 5.31 -15.24
N LEU A 11 1.04 5.90 -14.16
CA LEU A 11 2.47 6.21 -13.97
C LEU A 11 3.19 5.17 -13.11
N CYS A 12 2.46 4.38 -12.32
CA CYS A 12 3.05 3.38 -11.44
C CYS A 12 3.88 2.34 -12.23
N PRO A 13 5.10 2.02 -11.76
CA PRO A 13 5.84 0.86 -12.22
C PRO A 13 5.02 -0.44 -12.05
N PRO A 14 5.27 -1.50 -12.85
CA PRO A 14 4.56 -2.78 -12.77
C PRO A 14 4.58 -3.45 -11.38
N GLU A 15 5.62 -3.19 -10.59
CA GLU A 15 5.84 -3.71 -9.24
C GLU A 15 5.08 -2.94 -8.16
N VAL A 16 4.53 -1.78 -8.48
CA VAL A 16 3.90 -0.85 -7.54
C VAL A 16 2.39 -0.85 -7.71
N ASP A 17 1.67 -1.15 -6.65
CA ASP A 17 0.21 -1.07 -6.60
C ASP A 17 -0.24 0.27 -6.02
N VAL A 18 -1.39 0.79 -6.48
CA VAL A 18 -2.05 1.91 -5.79
C VAL A 18 -2.83 1.34 -4.61
N ALA A 19 -2.36 1.64 -3.40
CA ALA A 19 -2.87 1.10 -2.14
C ALA A 19 -4.09 1.84 -1.60
N CYS A 20 -4.09 3.19 -1.67
CA CYS A 20 -5.16 4.01 -1.09
C CYS A 20 -5.54 5.18 -2.01
N HIS A 21 -6.84 5.45 -2.11
CA HIS A 21 -7.38 6.62 -2.81
C HIS A 21 -7.75 7.66 -1.74
N ASN A 22 -6.80 8.53 -1.38
CA ASN A 22 -6.96 9.41 -0.21
C ASN A 22 -7.80 10.65 -0.54
N SER A 23 -7.55 11.28 -1.69
CA SER A 23 -8.30 12.43 -2.19
C SER A 23 -8.13 12.58 -3.71
N ILE A 24 -8.70 13.64 -4.29
CA ILE A 24 -8.54 13.98 -5.71
C ILE A 24 -7.08 14.20 -6.14
N ASN A 25 -6.20 14.57 -5.21
CA ASN A 25 -4.78 14.90 -5.46
C ASN A 25 -3.84 14.18 -4.48
N SER A 26 -4.28 13.08 -3.88
CA SER A 26 -3.48 12.28 -2.94
C SER A 26 -3.83 10.80 -3.08
N SER A 27 -2.80 9.98 -3.23
CA SER A 27 -2.90 8.52 -3.24
C SER A 27 -1.70 7.93 -2.53
N THR A 28 -1.89 6.74 -1.95
CA THR A 28 -0.79 5.95 -1.39
C THR A 28 -0.45 4.85 -2.37
N ILE A 29 0.83 4.68 -2.68
CA ILE A 29 1.37 3.57 -3.47
C ILE A 29 2.10 2.58 -2.57
N SER A 30 2.23 1.33 -3.01
CA SER A 30 2.85 0.27 -2.22
C SER A 30 3.57 -0.72 -3.12
N GLY A 31 4.80 -1.08 -2.75
CA GLY A 31 5.67 -1.95 -3.54
C GLY A 31 7.02 -2.19 -2.86
N PRO A 32 7.97 -2.83 -3.57
CA PRO A 32 9.32 -3.05 -3.05
C PRO A 32 10.02 -1.73 -2.72
N GLU A 33 10.71 -1.68 -1.57
CA GLU A 33 11.32 -0.46 -1.02
C GLU A 33 12.15 0.32 -2.05
N HIS A 34 13.11 -0.35 -2.71
CA HIS A 34 14.00 0.30 -3.68
C HIS A 34 13.24 0.89 -4.88
N ILE A 35 12.18 0.22 -5.36
CA ILE A 35 11.35 0.71 -6.48
C ILE A 35 10.51 1.91 -6.04
N VAL A 36 9.92 1.85 -4.83
CA VAL A 36 9.14 2.97 -4.28
C VAL A 36 10.03 4.19 -4.05
N ILE A 37 11.23 4.03 -3.50
CA ILE A 37 12.18 5.12 -3.29
C ILE A 37 12.56 5.76 -4.64
N GLN A 38 12.92 4.94 -5.63
CA GLN A 38 13.28 5.43 -6.96
C GLN A 38 12.11 6.21 -7.60
N PHE A 39 10.90 5.65 -7.55
CA PHE A 39 9.72 6.28 -8.13
C PHE A 39 9.34 7.59 -7.42
N VAL A 40 9.50 7.67 -6.09
CA VAL A 40 9.32 8.91 -5.33
C VAL A 40 10.30 10.00 -5.81
N GLU A 41 11.57 9.66 -6.01
CA GLU A 41 12.55 10.61 -6.54
C GLU A 41 12.22 11.06 -7.97
N ASP A 42 11.74 10.17 -8.82
CA ASP A 42 11.34 10.51 -10.19
C ASP A 42 10.08 11.39 -10.24
N LEU A 43 9.15 11.25 -9.29
CA LEU A 43 8.03 12.17 -9.12
C LEU A 43 8.51 13.56 -8.65
N LYS A 44 9.43 13.62 -7.69
CA LYS A 44 9.99 14.89 -7.20
C LYS A 44 10.73 15.65 -8.30
N LYS A 45 11.48 14.98 -9.18
CA LYS A 45 12.12 15.61 -10.36
C LYS A 45 11.13 16.28 -11.31
N LYS A 46 9.87 15.85 -11.28
CA LYS A 46 8.76 16.42 -12.06
C LYS A 46 7.95 17.46 -11.27
N ASP A 47 8.47 17.93 -10.14
CA ASP A 47 7.79 18.86 -9.21
C ASP A 47 6.45 18.32 -8.65
N ILE A 48 6.33 16.98 -8.58
CA ILE A 48 5.19 16.31 -7.98
C ILE A 48 5.51 15.98 -6.53
N PHE A 49 4.61 16.33 -5.62
CA PHE A 49 4.79 16.02 -4.21
C PHE A 49 4.68 14.50 -4.00
N ALA A 50 5.75 13.88 -3.49
CA ALA A 50 5.78 12.48 -3.10
C ALA A 50 6.69 12.28 -1.88
N ARG A 51 6.30 11.38 -0.99
CA ARG A 51 7.01 11.06 0.26
C ARG A 51 7.00 9.56 0.50
N ALA A 52 8.17 8.97 0.76
CA ALA A 52 8.27 7.60 1.26
C ALA A 52 7.81 7.52 2.73
N VAL A 53 7.09 6.47 3.08
CA VAL A 53 6.60 6.22 4.45
C VAL A 53 7.26 4.97 4.99
N ASN A 54 7.82 5.05 6.20
CA ASN A 54 8.38 3.87 6.86
C ASN A 54 7.24 2.92 7.29
N VAL A 55 7.24 1.72 6.73
CA VAL A 55 6.25 0.67 6.97
C VAL A 55 6.92 -0.64 7.41
N SER A 56 8.08 -0.56 8.05
CA SER A 56 8.88 -1.71 8.51
C SER A 56 9.19 -2.71 7.37
N ASN A 57 9.44 -2.18 6.18
CA ASN A 57 9.69 -2.94 4.94
C ASN A 57 8.55 -3.90 4.55
N ILE A 58 7.30 -3.55 4.88
CA ILE A 58 6.10 -4.33 4.49
C ILE A 58 5.24 -3.50 3.53
N ALA A 59 5.05 -3.99 2.31
CA ALA A 59 4.18 -3.40 1.30
C ALA A 59 2.69 -3.71 1.58
N TYR A 60 2.08 -3.02 2.54
CA TYR A 60 0.66 -3.18 2.88
C TYR A 60 -0.28 -2.81 1.71
N HIS A 61 -1.51 -3.35 1.72
CA HIS A 61 -2.54 -3.08 0.70
C HIS A 61 -2.09 -3.30 -0.76
N SER A 62 -1.23 -4.29 -0.97
CA SER A 62 -0.68 -4.65 -2.27
C SER A 62 -0.73 -6.16 -2.49
N ARG A 63 -0.36 -6.61 -3.70
CA ARG A 63 -0.19 -8.03 -4.01
C ARG A 63 0.78 -8.75 -3.07
N TYR A 64 1.73 -8.02 -2.47
CA TYR A 64 2.76 -8.60 -1.61
C TYR A 64 2.22 -9.08 -0.26
N ILE A 65 1.00 -8.69 0.14
CA ILE A 65 0.38 -9.21 1.37
C ILE A 65 -0.22 -10.62 1.20
N LYS A 66 -0.39 -11.09 -0.04
CA LYS A 66 -1.06 -12.37 -0.36
C LYS A 66 -0.52 -13.57 0.45
N PRO A 67 0.81 -13.75 0.67
CA PRO A 67 1.33 -14.86 1.47
C PRO A 67 0.86 -14.85 2.93
N ALA A 68 0.53 -13.69 3.50
CA ALA A 68 0.05 -13.57 4.87
C ALA A 68 -1.43 -13.97 5.03
N ALA A 69 -2.22 -13.93 3.94
CA ALA A 69 -3.68 -14.07 4.00
C ALA A 69 -4.19 -15.38 4.63
N PRO A 70 -3.66 -16.58 4.29
CA PRO A 70 -4.16 -17.83 4.86
C PRO A 70 -3.94 -17.92 6.38
N ARG A 71 -2.76 -17.48 6.83
CA ARG A 71 -2.38 -17.49 8.25
C ARG A 71 -3.20 -16.47 9.04
N LEU A 72 -3.35 -15.26 8.52
CA LEU A 72 -4.17 -14.22 9.12
C LEU A 72 -5.63 -14.68 9.29
N LEU A 73 -6.24 -15.23 8.23
CA LEU A 73 -7.62 -15.72 8.27
C LEU A 73 -7.81 -16.82 9.33
N ARG A 74 -6.85 -17.75 9.46
CA ARG A 74 -6.91 -18.81 10.48
C ARG A 74 -7.01 -18.23 11.88
N TYR A 75 -6.17 -17.25 12.21
CA TYR A 75 -6.13 -16.64 13.54
C TYR A 75 -7.34 -15.74 13.79
N LEU A 76 -7.77 -14.95 12.81
CA LEU A 76 -8.98 -14.13 12.94
C LEU A 76 -10.22 -14.99 13.23
N LYS A 77 -10.35 -16.16 12.60
CA LYS A 77 -11.42 -17.13 12.91
C LYS A 77 -11.35 -17.67 14.34
N GLN A 78 -10.14 -17.86 14.89
CA GLN A 78 -9.96 -18.30 16.29
C GLN A 78 -10.40 -17.21 17.26
N VAL A 79 -9.95 -15.97 17.04
CA VAL A 79 -10.32 -14.80 17.85
C VAL A 79 -11.82 -14.57 17.81
N HIS A 80 -12.42 -14.59 16.61
CA HIS A 80 -13.87 -14.44 16.46
C HIS A 80 -14.65 -15.51 17.23
N ARG A 81 -14.27 -16.80 17.13
CA ARG A 81 -14.90 -17.87 17.92
C ARG A 81 -14.72 -17.69 19.42
N PHE A 82 -13.58 -17.17 19.87
CA PHE A 82 -13.35 -16.90 21.29
C PHE A 82 -14.30 -15.80 21.79
N VAL A 83 -14.41 -14.69 21.06
CA VAL A 83 -15.30 -13.57 21.41
C VAL A 83 -16.77 -13.98 21.49
N HIS A 84 -17.23 -14.89 20.62
CA HIS A 84 -18.63 -15.33 20.58
C HIS A 84 -18.94 -16.61 21.39
N ARG A 85 -17.97 -17.21 22.09
CA ARG A 85 -18.19 -18.38 22.99
C ARG A 85 -18.23 -18.01 24.48
N GLY A 86 -18.24 -16.72 24.82
CA GLY A 86 -18.16 -16.24 26.20
C GLY A 86 -18.92 -14.93 26.44
N TYR A 87 -20.21 -14.92 26.07
CA TYR A 87 -21.32 -14.24 26.74
C TYR A 87 -22.55 -15.15 26.60
#